data_AF-A0AAP6CW09-F1
#
_entry.id   AF-A0AAP6CW09-F1
#
_cell.length_a   1.000
_cell.length_b   1.000
_cell.length_c   1.000
_cell.angle_alpha   90.00
_cell.angle_beta   90.00
_cell.angle_gamma   90.00
#
_symmetry.space_group_name_H-M   'P 1'
#
loop_
_entity.id
_entity.type
_entity.pdbx_description
1 polymer ?
#
loop_
_entity_poly.entity_id
_entity_poly.type
_entity_poly.pdbx_seq_one_letter_code
_entity_poly.pdbx_strand_id
1 'polypeptide(L)'
;MYPVYSSQIKNHGIFGYYNEYLAQKKIIFSTHGNPGSAKFIQEKFFATSNCGILSSKKYPESTLFAIQFEKTPKNSFLKGQSHI
;
A
#
# COMPACT_ATOMS: atom_id res chain seq x y z
N MET A 1 11.55 9.01 14.06
CA MET A 1 10.10 8.82 13.86
C MET A 1 9.82 8.59 12.39
N TYR A 2 8.91 7.70 12.06
CA TYR A 2 8.55 7.26 10.70
C TYR A 2 7.08 7.52 10.43
N PRO A 3 6.68 7.87 9.19
CA PRO A 3 5.28 8.11 8.85
C PRO A 3 4.46 6.82 8.97
N VAL A 4 3.26 6.94 9.52
CA VAL A 4 2.25 5.89 9.61
C VAL A 4 1.23 6.10 8.50
N TYR A 5 1.15 5.16 7.56
CA TYR A 5 0.16 5.18 6.49
C TYR A 5 -1.11 4.40 6.88
N SER A 6 -2.25 4.99 6.54
CA SER A 6 -3.59 4.41 6.67
C SER A 6 -4.36 4.59 5.36
N SER A 7 -5.56 4.03 5.30
CA SER A 7 -6.39 3.93 4.10
C SER A 7 -7.16 5.23 3.77
N GLN A 8 -6.70 6.35 4.34
CA GLN A 8 -7.33 7.66 4.28
C GLN A 8 -6.89 8.46 3.05
N ILE A 9 -7.80 9.23 2.48
CA ILE A 9 -7.54 10.08 1.31
C ILE A 9 -6.86 11.41 1.73
N LYS A 10 -7.11 11.85 2.96
CA LYS A 10 -6.54 13.09 3.52
C LYS A 10 -5.06 12.93 3.87
N ASN A 11 -4.32 14.04 3.83
CA ASN A 11 -2.89 14.11 4.18
C ASN A 11 -2.01 13.06 3.46
N HIS A 12 -2.34 12.75 2.20
CA HIS A 12 -1.62 11.76 1.38
C HIS A 12 -1.52 10.36 2.03
N GLY A 13 -2.51 9.99 2.85
CA GLY A 13 -2.54 8.70 3.54
C GLY A 13 -1.82 8.70 4.90
N ILE A 14 -1.17 9.78 5.32
CA ILE A 14 -0.42 9.85 6.57
C ILE A 14 -1.37 10.08 7.74
N PHE A 15 -1.43 9.11 8.65
CA PHE A 15 -2.20 9.17 9.90
C PHE A 15 -1.43 9.86 11.04
N GLY A 16 -0.12 9.67 11.08
CA GLY A 16 0.75 10.22 12.12
C GLY A 16 2.18 9.72 11.99
N TYR A 17 2.93 9.75 13.08
CA TYR A 17 4.31 9.27 13.13
C TYR A 17 4.50 8.29 14.29
N TYR A 18 5.28 7.24 14.06
CA TYR A 18 5.60 6.22 15.05
C TYR A 18 7.11 6.00 15.15
N ASN A 19 7.56 5.42 16.25
CA ASN A 19 9.00 5.32 16.54
C ASN A 19 9.67 4.17 15.80
N GLU A 20 8.87 3.21 15.32
CA GLU A 20 9.31 2.02 14.60
C GLU A 20 8.79 2.02 13.16
N TYR A 21 9.41 1.22 12.31
CA TYR A 21 9.02 1.03 10.92
C TYR A 21 8.71 -0.44 10.65
N LEU A 22 7.79 -0.68 9.72
CA LEU A 22 7.39 -2.01 9.28
C LEU A 22 8.10 -2.40 7.98
N ALA A 23 8.28 -1.45 7.07
CA ALA A 23 8.85 -1.70 5.74
C ALA A 23 9.55 -0.46 5.15
N GLN A 24 10.28 -0.68 4.05
CA GLN A 24 10.97 0.34 3.26
C GLN A 24 11.03 -0.05 1.79
N LYS A 25 10.94 0.92 0.87
CA LYS A 25 10.97 0.69 -0.59
C LYS A 25 9.91 -0.34 -1.02
N LYS A 26 8.68 -0.15 -0.56
CA LYS A 26 7.54 -1.04 -0.85
C LYS A 26 6.34 -0.26 -1.37
N ILE A 27 5.44 -0.97 -2.04
CA ILE A 27 4.15 -0.42 -2.48
C ILE A 27 3.14 -0.69 -1.36
N ILE A 28 2.45 0.36 -0.92
CA ILE A 28 1.28 0.24 -0.05
C ILE A 28 0.02 0.38 -0.88
N PHE A 29 -1.04 -0.32 -0.50
CA PHE A 29 -2.37 -0.12 -1.09
C PHE A 29 -3.45 -0.11 -0.02
N SER A 30 -4.50 0.66 -0.24
CA SER A 30 -5.62 0.77 0.69
C SER A 30 -6.59 -0.41 0.52
N THR A 31 -6.96 -1.07 1.62
CA THR A 31 -7.98 -2.13 1.63
C THR A 31 -9.36 -1.61 2.02
N HIS A 32 -9.42 -0.54 2.80
CA HIS A 32 -10.65 0.11 3.28
C HIS A 32 -10.67 1.60 2.91
N GLY A 33 -11.81 2.28 3.00
CA GLY A 33 -11.92 3.71 2.64
C GLY A 33 -11.82 3.96 1.14
N ASN A 34 -10.60 4.02 0.59
CA ASN A 34 -10.33 4.12 -0.86
C ASN A 34 -9.69 2.83 -1.43
N PRO A 35 -10.43 1.72 -1.49
CA PRO A 35 -9.90 0.42 -1.87
C PRO A 35 -9.30 0.44 -3.29
N GLY A 36 -8.06 -0.04 -3.39
CA GLY A 36 -7.32 -0.16 -4.65
C GLY A 36 -6.38 1.00 -4.99
N SER A 37 -6.40 2.11 -4.24
CA SER A 37 -5.34 3.13 -4.38
C SER A 37 -4.02 2.61 -3.81
N ALA A 38 -2.93 2.81 -4.54
CA ALA A 38 -1.62 2.28 -4.27
C ALA A 38 -0.52 3.30 -4.51
N LYS A 39 0.50 3.27 -3.64
CA LYS A 39 1.61 4.21 -3.68
C LYS A 39 2.92 3.51 -3.37
N PHE A 40 3.96 3.85 -4.11
CA PHE A 40 5.32 3.42 -3.78
C PHE A 40 5.95 4.34 -2.75
N ILE A 41 6.44 3.78 -1.65
CA ILE A 41 7.08 4.51 -0.55
C ILE A 41 8.56 4.15 -0.52
N GLN A 42 9.42 5.13 -0.80
CA GLN A 42 10.87 4.96 -0.82
C GLN A 42 11.49 4.95 0.58
N GLU A 43 10.91 5.73 1.50
CA GLU A 43 11.39 5.86 2.88
C GLU A 43 10.93 4.70 3.77
N LYS A 44 11.45 4.65 5.00
CA LYS A 44 10.99 3.73 6.04
C LYS A 44 9.64 4.20 6.56
N PHE A 45 8.68 3.30 6.69
CA PHE A 45 7.32 3.65 7.10
C PHE A 45 6.68 2.56 7.95
N PHE A 46 5.57 2.90 8.59
CA PHE A 46 4.65 1.97 9.23
C PHE A 46 3.32 1.98 8.48
N ALA A 47 2.65 0.84 8.34
CA ALA A 47 1.31 0.75 7.75
C ALA A 47 0.33 0.15 8.76
N THR A 48 -0.86 0.74 8.84
CA THR A 48 -1.95 0.22 9.69
C THR A 48 -2.63 -1.00 9.05
N SER A 49 -3.48 -1.69 9.81
CA SER A 49 -4.27 -2.85 9.35
C SER A 49 -5.15 -2.59 8.13
N ASN A 50 -5.44 -1.33 7.83
CA ASN A 50 -6.31 -0.93 6.73
C ASN A 50 -5.53 -0.71 5.41
N CYS A 51 -4.22 -1.00 5.42
CA CYS A 51 -3.34 -0.99 4.27
C CYS A 51 -2.72 -2.38 4.06
N GLY A 52 -2.61 -2.79 2.80
CA GLY A 52 -1.77 -3.91 2.40
C GLY A 52 -0.40 -3.44 1.93
N ILE A 53 0.62 -4.27 2.10
CA ILE A 53 1.96 -4.06 1.52
C ILE A 53 2.15 -5.07 0.40
N LEU A 54 2.42 -4.57 -0.80
CA LEU A 54 2.73 -5.39 -1.97
C LEU A 54 4.25 -5.55 -2.08
N SER A 55 4.69 -6.81 -2.18
CA SER A 55 6.08 -7.16 -2.43
C SER A 55 6.16 -8.19 -3.55
N SER A 56 7.16 -8.06 -4.42
CA SER A 56 7.41 -9.02 -5.51
C SER A 56 8.68 -9.83 -5.23
N LYS A 57 8.64 -11.12 -5.55
CA LYS A 57 9.82 -12.00 -5.47
C LYS A 57 10.73 -11.87 -6.69
N LYS A 58 10.21 -11.35 -7.81
CA LYS A 58 10.89 -11.39 -9.12
C LYS A 58 11.31 -10.02 -9.63
N TYR A 59 10.59 -8.96 -9.25
CA TYR A 59 10.82 -7.61 -9.76
C TYR A 59 10.90 -6.62 -8.61
N PRO A 60 11.77 -5.60 -8.69
CA PRO A 60 11.82 -4.55 -7.68
C PRO A 60 10.53 -3.75 -7.67
N GLU A 61 10.07 -3.36 -6.49
CA GLU A 61 8.94 -2.45 -6.35
C GLU A 61 9.28 -1.07 -6.94
N SER A 62 8.30 -0.44 -7.61
CA SER A 62 8.49 0.87 -8.24
C SER A 62 7.18 1.64 -8.34
N THR A 63 7.29 2.94 -8.57
CA THR A 63 6.14 3.82 -8.84
C THR A 63 5.33 3.35 -10.06
N LEU A 64 6.00 2.80 -11.08
CA LEU A 64 5.32 2.26 -12.28
C LEU A 64 4.40 1.09 -11.93
N PHE A 65 4.87 0.17 -11.08
CA PHE A 65 4.05 -0.94 -10.61
C PHE A 65 2.88 -0.46 -9.75
N ALA A 66 3.07 0.56 -8.90
CA ALA A 66 1.97 1.14 -8.12
C ALA A 66 0.90 1.77 -9.02
N ILE A 67 1.29 2.56 -10.02
CA ILE A 67 0.35 3.16 -10.99
C ILE A 67 -0.38 2.08 -11.78
N GLN A 68 0.34 1.04 -12.22
CA GLN A 68 -0.27 -0.08 -12.94
C GLN A 68 -1.28 -0.83 -12.06
N PHE A 69 -0.96 -1.01 -10.78
CA PHE A 69 -1.86 -1.61 -9.81
C PHE A 69 -3.15 -0.78 -9.66
N GLU A 70 -3.06 0.54 -9.50
CA GLU A 70 -4.25 1.42 -9.39
C GLU A 70 -5.15 1.38 -10.64
N LYS A 71 -4.55 1.24 -11.82
CA LYS A 71 -5.27 1.19 -13.10
C LYS A 71 -5.94 -0.17 -13.36
N THR A 72 -5.61 -1.20 -12.59
CA THR A 72 -6.17 -2.53 -12.78
C THR A 72 -7.62 -2.56 -12.30
N PRO A 73 -8.57 -3.08 -13.10
CA PRO A 73 -9.99 -3.06 -12.73
C PRO A 73 -10.25 -3.88 -11.45
N LYS A 74 -10.93 -3.26 -10.48
CA LYS A 74 -11.16 -3.78 -9.11
C LYS A 74 -11.84 -5.16 -9.08
N ASN A 75 -12.62 -5.50 -10.12
CA ASN A 75 -13.30 -6.80 -10.24
C ASN A 75 -12.37 -7.99 -10.46
N SER A 76 -11.12 -7.76 -10.86
CA SER A 76 -10.12 -8.83 -11.03
C SER A 76 -9.47 -9.29 -9.71
N PHE A 77 -9.52 -8.48 -8.66
CA PHE A 77 -8.92 -8.78 -7.35
C PHE A 77 -9.78 -9.70 -6.46
N LEU A 78 -11.11 -9.56 -6.52
CA LEU A 78 -12.04 -10.33 -5.66
C LEU A 78 -12.08 -11.83 -6.02
N LYS A 79 -11.68 -12.22 -7.23
CA LYS A 79 -11.56 -13.63 -7.64
C LYS A 79 -10.32 -14.33 -7.08
N GLY A 80 -9.33 -13.59 -6.59
CA GLY A 80 -8.07 -14.15 -6.06
C GLY A 80 -8.08 -14.41 -4.55
N GLN A 81 -9.12 -14.00 -3.82
CA GLN A 81 -9.24 -14.18 -2.37
C GLN A 81 -10.23 -15.28 -1.96
N SER A 82 -10.90 -15.96 -2.91
CA SER A 82 -11.91 -16.98 -2.62
C SER A 82 -11.35 -18.41 -2.40
N HIS A 83 -10.02 -18.56 -2.32
CA HIS A 83 -9.38 -19.84 -2.01
C HIS A 83 -8.17 -19.60 -1.10
N ILE A 84 -8.45 -19.34 0.18
CA ILE A 84 -7.55 -19.67 1.30
C ILE A 84 -8.44 -20.31 2.36
#